data_AF-A0A2U1FG71-F1
#
_entry.id   AF-A0A2U1FG71-F1
#
_cell.length_a   1.000
_cell.length_b   1.000
_cell.length_c   1.000
_cell.angle_alpha   90.00
_cell.angle_beta   90.00
_cell.angle_gamma   90.00
#
_symmetry.space_group_name_H-M   'P 1'
#
loop_
_entity.id
_entity.type
_entity.pdbx_description
1 polymer ?
#
loop_
_entity_poly.entity_id
_entity_poly.type
_entity_poly.pdbx_seq_one_letter_code
_entity_poly.pdbx_strand_id
1 'polypeptide(L)'
;MSARSRLASIWRTLERGHDQVFVARWRQGLQREARRQEDTLRALVLLETLGVDNPVAYETLDLIPYLVADLHAWHQRMGRESFGDPGVCC
;
A
#
# COMPACT_ATOMS: atom_id res chain seq x y z
N MET A 1 -2.71 -37.82 25.10
CA MET A 1 -2.13 -37.10 23.95
C MET A 1 -0.71 -37.60 23.73
N SER A 2 -0.44 -38.26 22.60
CA SER A 2 0.81 -38.96 22.31
C SER A 2 2.02 -38.02 22.33
N ALA A 3 3.16 -38.45 22.86
CA ALA A 3 4.41 -37.68 22.89
C ALA A 3 4.83 -37.15 21.49
N ARG A 4 4.47 -37.89 20.43
CA ARG A 4 4.67 -37.48 19.03
C ARG A 4 3.89 -36.21 18.63
N SER A 5 2.68 -36.02 19.15
CA SER A 5 1.88 -34.82 18.83
C SER A 5 2.40 -33.57 19.54
N ARG A 6 3.01 -33.72 20.72
CA ARG A 6 3.70 -32.63 21.43
C ARG A 6 4.97 -32.20 20.71
N LEU A 7 5.79 -33.15 20.27
CA LEU A 7 7.00 -32.86 19.48
C LEU A 7 6.66 -32.15 18.15
N ALA A 8 5.63 -32.62 17.43
CA ALA A 8 5.18 -31.96 16.20
C ALA A 8 4.67 -30.53 16.44
N SER A 9 3.98 -30.29 17.56
CA SER A 9 3.53 -28.94 17.95
C SER A 9 4.68 -27.99 18.26
N ILE A 10 5.69 -28.48 18.99
CA ILE A 10 6.88 -27.69 19.33
C ILE A 10 7.66 -27.35 18.07
N TRP A 11 7.84 -28.32 17.17
CA TRP A 11 8.53 -28.11 15.89
C TRP A 11 7.87 -27.03 15.03
N ARG A 12 6.54 -27.08 14.84
CA ARG A 12 5.80 -26.02 14.10
C ARG A 12 5.86 -24.65 14.76
N THR A 13 6.10 -24.59 16.07
CA THR A 13 6.22 -23.31 16.79
C THR A 13 7.61 -22.72 16.59
N LEU A 14 8.65 -23.57 16.54
CA LEU A 14 9.99 -23.17 16.16
C LEU A 14 10.08 -22.72 14.71
N GLU A 15 9.47 -23.43 13.76
CA GLU A 15 9.41 -23.03 12.35
C GLU A 15 8.76 -21.65 12.19
N ARG A 16 7.61 -21.41 12.85
CA ARG A 16 6.94 -20.10 12.81
C ARG A 16 7.80 -18.99 13.41
N GLY A 17 8.51 -19.27 14.50
CA GLY A 17 9.43 -18.30 15.12
C GLY A 17 10.61 -17.98 14.21
N HIS A 18 11.18 -19.00 13.56
CA HIS A 18 12.24 -18.86 12.59
C HIS A 18 11.80 -17.97 11.42
N ASP A 19 10.70 -18.31 10.74
CA ASP A 19 10.17 -17.51 9.62
C ASP A 19 9.94 -16.05 9.99
N GLN A 20 9.44 -15.78 11.20
CA GLN A 20 9.26 -14.41 11.68
C GLN A 20 10.57 -13.65 11.81
N VAL A 21 11.63 -14.28 12.35
CA VAL A 21 12.96 -13.66 12.50
C VAL A 21 13.59 -13.38 11.14
N PHE A 22 13.46 -14.30 10.19
CA PHE A 22 13.98 -14.09 8.84
C PHE A 22 13.21 -12.96 8.16
N VAL A 23 11.88 -13.04 8.05
CA VAL A 23 11.09 -12.03 7.31
C VAL A 23 11.16 -10.65 7.97
N ALA A 24 11.29 -10.56 9.31
CA ALA A 24 11.27 -9.29 10.06
C ALA A 24 12.21 -8.23 9.49
N ARG A 25 13.43 -8.60 9.10
CA ARG A 25 14.43 -7.66 8.57
C ARG A 25 13.98 -6.96 7.28
N TRP A 26 13.24 -7.67 6.42
CA TRP A 26 12.80 -7.16 5.13
C TRP A 26 11.42 -6.50 5.16
N ARG A 27 10.63 -6.69 6.23
CA ARG A 27 9.27 -6.12 6.32
C ARG A 27 9.24 -4.63 6.07
N GLN A 28 10.17 -3.88 6.65
CA GLN A 28 10.22 -2.43 6.47
C GLN A 28 10.63 -2.05 5.04
N GLY A 29 11.52 -2.82 4.40
CA GLY A 29 11.90 -2.63 3.00
C GLY A 29 10.73 -2.91 2.05
N LEU A 30 10.05 -4.03 2.25
CA LEU A 30 8.87 -4.43 1.48
C LEU A 30 7.73 -3.41 1.62
N GLN A 31 7.46 -2.92 2.83
CA GLN A 31 6.47 -1.87 3.05
C GLN A 31 6.86 -0.55 2.39
N ARG A 32 8.15 -0.22 2.32
CA ARG A 32 8.63 0.97 1.61
C ARG A 32 8.46 0.81 0.09
N GLU A 33 8.76 -0.35 -0.45
CA GLU A 33 8.62 -0.62 -1.88
C GLU A 33 7.14 -0.67 -2.30
N ALA A 34 6.28 -1.33 -1.52
CA ALA A 34 4.83 -1.32 -1.75
C ALA A 34 4.28 0.11 -1.83
N ARG A 35 4.65 0.98 -0.87
CA ARG A 35 4.26 2.40 -0.89
C ARG A 35 4.79 3.14 -2.12
N ARG A 36 6.04 2.87 -2.52
CA ARG A 36 6.62 3.50 -3.72
C ARG A 36 5.86 3.10 -4.99
N GLN A 37 5.45 1.84 -5.10
CA GLN A 37 4.63 1.36 -6.21
C GLN A 37 3.24 1.99 -6.20
N GLU A 38 2.61 2.10 -5.03
CA GLU A 38 1.32 2.80 -4.86
C GLU A 38 1.41 4.27 -5.26
N ASP A 39 2.45 4.99 -4.83
CA ASP A 39 2.68 6.40 -5.20
C ASP A 39 2.93 6.56 -6.71
N THR A 40 3.63 5.60 -7.33
CA THR A 40 3.88 5.58 -8.79
C THR A 40 2.59 5.34 -9.56
N LEU A 41 1.77 4.37 -9.15
CA LEU A 41 0.46 4.10 -9.74
C LEU A 41 -0.45 5.33 -9.63
N ARG A 42 -0.47 5.97 -8.46
CA ARG A 42 -1.22 7.21 -8.24
C ARG A 42 -0.77 8.32 -9.19
N ALA A 43 0.54 8.52 -9.38
CA ALA A 43 1.05 9.51 -10.32
C ALA A 43 0.64 9.20 -11.78
N LEU A 44 0.65 7.92 -12.17
CA LEU A 44 0.24 7.48 -13.51
C LEU A 44 -1.24 7.74 -13.79
N VAL A 45 -2.12 7.47 -12.82
CA VAL A 45 -3.55 7.74 -13.05
C VAL A 45 -3.85 9.24 -13.05
N LEU A 46 -3.10 10.02 -12.27
CA LEU A 46 -3.25 11.48 -12.17
C LEU A 46 -2.43 12.27 -13.21
N LEU A 47 -1.86 11.61 -14.24
CA LEU A 47 -1.06 12.27 -15.28
C LEU A 47 -1.79 13.46 -15.92
N GLU A 48 -3.09 13.34 -16.13
CA GLU A 48 -3.90 14.41 -16.73
C GLU A 48 -3.95 15.67 -15.85
N THR A 49 -3.99 15.49 -14.52
CA THR A 49 -3.88 16.63 -13.56
C THR A 49 -2.49 17.27 -13.56
N LEU A 50 -1.48 16.54 -14.02
CA LEU A 50 -0.10 17.02 -14.22
C LEU A 50 0.12 17.60 -15.63
N GLY A 51 -0.93 17.66 -16.46
CA GLY A 51 -0.87 18.17 -17.83
C GLY A 51 -0.31 17.17 -18.85
N VAL A 52 -0.26 15.88 -18.51
CA VAL A 52 0.18 14.80 -19.40
C VAL A 52 -1.03 13.96 -19.78
N ASP A 53 -1.32 13.83 -21.07
CA ASP A 53 -2.43 13.00 -21.53
C ASP A 53 -2.26 11.54 -21.07
N ASN A 54 -3.31 11.00 -20.44
CA ASN A 54 -3.31 9.62 -19.97
C ASN A 54 -3.94 8.71 -21.06
N PRO A 55 -3.16 7.82 -21.72
CA PRO A 55 -3.65 6.99 -22.81
C PRO A 55 -4.65 5.91 -22.38
N VAL A 56 -4.79 5.67 -21.07
CA VAL A 56 -5.72 4.69 -20.49
C VAL A 56 -6.78 5.35 -19.59
N ALA A 57 -7.01 6.65 -19.75
CA ALA A 57 -7.96 7.40 -18.92
C ALA A 57 -9.37 6.80 -18.95
N TYR A 58 -9.82 6.38 -20.14
CA TYR A 58 -11.16 5.84 -20.33
C TYR A 58 -11.34 4.47 -19.65
N GLU A 59 -10.35 3.60 -19.77
CA GLU A 59 -10.32 2.26 -19.20
C GLU A 59 -10.19 2.27 -17.67
N THR A 60 -9.69 3.37 -17.11
CA THR A 60 -9.45 3.53 -15.68
C THR A 60 -10.49 4.40 -14.96
N LEU A 61 -11.57 4.79 -15.65
CA LEU A 61 -12.67 5.59 -15.06
C LEU A 61 -13.28 4.92 -13.81
N ASP A 62 -13.41 3.59 -13.82
CA ASP A 62 -13.95 2.82 -12.69
C ASP A 62 -13.08 2.89 -11.42
N LEU A 63 -11.82 3.27 -11.56
CA LEU A 63 -10.87 3.40 -10.45
C LEU A 63 -10.99 4.75 -9.74
N ILE A 64 -11.60 5.76 -10.37
CA ILE A 64 -11.71 7.13 -9.85
C ILE A 64 -12.25 7.18 -8.40
N PRO A 65 -13.33 6.47 -8.03
CA PRO A 65 -13.85 6.51 -6.66
C PRO A 65 -12.84 6.04 -5.60
N TYR A 66 -12.05 5.02 -5.92
CA TYR A 66 -11.03 4.49 -5.03
C TYR A 66 -9.81 5.42 -4.93
N LEU A 67 -9.50 6.11 -6.02
CA LEU A 67 -8.39 7.04 -6.09
C LEU A 67 -8.62 8.31 -5.26
N VAL A 68 -9.86 8.81 -5.18
CA VAL A 68 -10.21 10.00 -4.38
C VAL A 68 -9.94 9.76 -2.89
N ALA A 69 -10.38 8.63 -2.33
CA ALA A 69 -10.17 8.31 -0.92
C ALA A 69 -8.67 8.17 -0.58
N ASP A 70 -7.92 7.54 -1.48
CA ASP A 70 -6.49 7.31 -1.28
C ASP A 70 -5.65 8.58 -1.60
N LEU A 71 -6.13 9.48 -2.47
CA LEU A 71 -5.55 10.82 -2.67
C LEU A 71 -5.66 11.66 -1.39
N HIS A 72 -6.79 11.56 -0.70
CA HIS A 72 -7.00 12.23 0.58
C HIS A 72 -5.99 11.74 1.64
N ALA A 73 -5.86 10.42 1.80
CA ALA A 73 -4.88 9.84 2.70
C ALA A 73 -3.43 10.18 2.30
N TRP A 74 -3.13 10.27 1.02
CA TRP A 74 -1.81 10.65 0.51
C TRP A 74 -1.47 12.12 0.81
N HIS A 75 -2.36 13.06 0.51
CA HIS A 75 -2.04 14.49 0.72
C HIS A 75 -1.88 14.84 2.19
N GLN A 76 -2.66 14.21 3.08
CA GLN A 76 -2.50 14.39 4.53
C GLN A 76 -1.09 13.99 4.98
N ARG A 77 -0.54 12.88 4.44
CA ARG A 77 0.85 12.46 4.73
C ARG A 77 1.90 13.43 4.19
N MET A 78 1.59 14.13 3.10
CA MET A 78 2.47 15.15 2.53
C MET A 78 2.46 16.47 3.31
N GLY A 79 1.63 16.59 4.36
CA GLY A 79 1.58 17.76 5.24
C GLY A 79 0.90 18.98 4.63
N ARG A 80 0.05 18.79 3.62
CA ARG A 80 -0.75 19.89 3.04
C ARG A 80 -2.07 20.01 3.79
N GLU A 81 -2.35 21.18 4.36
CA GLU A 81 -3.59 21.45 5.13
C GLU A 81 -4.83 21.60 4.25
N SER A 82 -4.67 21.97 2.97
CA SER A 82 -5.75 21.97 2.00
C SER A 82 -5.23 21.80 0.56
N PHE A 83 -6.11 21.38 -0.33
CA PHE A 83 -5.85 21.32 -1.78
C PHE A 83 -5.96 22.68 -2.50
N GLY A 84 -6.10 23.78 -1.75
CA GLY A 84 -6.01 25.14 -2.27
C GLY A 84 -7.29 25.72 -2.90
N ASP A 85 -8.36 24.93 -3.05
CA ASP A 85 -9.63 25.40 -3.62
C ASP A 85 -10.83 25.06 -2.71
N PRO A 86 -11.74 26.01 -2.41
CA PRO A 86 -12.89 25.76 -1.54
C PRO A 86 -13.94 24.92 -2.28
N GLY A 87 -13.91 23.60 -2.06
CA GLY A 87 -14.88 22.66 -2.61
C GLY A 87 -14.30 21.30 -3.02
N VAL A 88 -12.98 21.20 -3.17
CA VAL A 88 -12.29 19.92 -3.36
C VAL A 88 -11.93 19.31 -2.00
N CYS A 89 -12.35 18.05 -1.83
CA CYS A 89 -12.35 17.33 -0.57
C CYS A 89 -11.00 17.39 0.18
N CYS A 90 -11.00 18.23 1.21
CA CYS A 90 -10.55 17.89 2.55
C CYS A 90 -11.83 17.60 3.36
#